data_AF-A0A258B7B0-F1
#
_entry.id   AF-A0A258B7B0-F1
#
_cell.length_a   1.000
_cell.length_b   1.000
_cell.length_c   1.000
_cell.angle_alpha   90.00
_cell.angle_beta   90.00
_cell.angle_gamma   90.00
#
_symmetry.space_group_name_H-M   'P 1'
#
loop_
_entity.id
_entity.type
_entity.pdbx_description
1 polymer ?
#
loop_
_entity_poly.entity_id
_entity_poly.type
_entity_poly.pdbx_seq_one_letter_code
_entity_poly.pdbx_strand_id
1 'polypeptide(L)' 'GVFGSMLSTPIINPPQSAILGIHATKERAVVENGQIVIRPINYLALSYDHRIIDGREAVLGLVAMKDALEDPSRLLLDL' A
#
# COMPACT_ATOMS: atom_id res chain seq x y z
N GLY A 1 9.92 -5.45 -1.62
CA GLY A 1 11.11 -5.07 -0.85
C GLY A 1 12.21 -6.06 -1.14
N VAL A 2 13.19 -5.67 -1.95
CA VAL A 2 14.31 -6.54 -2.39
C VAL A 2 15.11 -7.10 -1.22
N PHE A 3 15.22 -6.34 -0.14
CA PHE A 3 15.98 -6.72 1.07
C PHE A 3 15.14 -7.41 2.16
N GLY A 4 13.91 -7.85 1.86
CA GLY A 4 13.11 -8.64 2.82
C GLY A 4 12.45 -7.85 3.96
N SER A 5 12.53 -6.51 3.94
CA SER A 5 11.87 -5.64 4.94
C SER A 5 10.36 -5.87 4.98
N MET A 6 9.79 -5.87 6.18
CA MET A 6 8.35 -6.05 6.41
C MET A 6 7.58 -4.73 6.28
N LEU A 7 8.04 -3.69 6.95
CA LEU A 7 7.44 -2.36 6.99
C LEU A 7 8.54 -1.35 7.34
N SER A 8 8.45 -0.15 6.79
CA SER A 8 9.35 0.96 7.06
C SER A 8 8.64 2.29 6.84
N THR A 9 9.24 3.38 7.32
CA THR A 9 8.77 4.74 7.04
C THR A 9 9.67 5.34 5.98
N PRO A 10 9.27 5.33 4.68
CA PRO A 10 10.09 5.89 3.62
C PRO A 10 10.25 7.41 3.80
N ILE A 11 11.40 7.96 3.42
CA ILE A 11 11.65 9.40 3.50
C ILE A 11 11.28 10.03 2.15
N ILE A 12 10.47 11.07 2.20
CA ILE A 12 10.08 11.84 1.00
C ILE A 12 11.33 12.38 0.32
N ASN A 13 11.40 12.28 -1.01
CA ASN A 13 12.47 12.85 -1.80
C ASN A 13 12.06 14.22 -2.36
N PRO A 14 12.51 15.35 -1.79
CA PRO A 14 12.11 16.67 -2.26
C PRO A 14 12.52 16.89 -3.72
N PRO A 15 11.72 17.61 -4.54
CA PRO A 15 10.57 18.44 -4.14
C PRO A 15 9.21 17.70 -4.12
N GLN A 16 9.19 16.36 -4.13
CA GLN A 16 7.94 15.60 -4.14
C GLN A 16 7.17 15.75 -2.81
N SER A 17 5.85 15.57 -2.85
CA SER A 17 4.97 15.68 -1.68
C SER A 17 4.70 14.34 -0.99
N ALA A 18 5.00 13.21 -1.62
CA ALA A 18 4.79 11.88 -1.06
C ALA A 18 5.72 10.83 -1.66
N ILE A 19 5.88 9.70 -0.98
CA ILE A 19 6.63 8.54 -1.44
C ILE A 19 5.95 7.24 -0.98
N LEU A 20 5.84 6.28 -1.90
CA LEU A 20 5.28 4.95 -1.64
C LEU A 20 6.42 3.94 -1.40
N GLY A 21 6.42 3.32 -0.23
CA GLY A 21 7.31 2.22 0.14
C GLY A 21 6.67 0.86 -0.08
N ILE A 22 7.29 0.03 -0.93
CA ILE A 22 6.84 -1.35 -1.23
C ILE A 22 7.72 -2.37 -0.51
N HIS A 23 7.11 -3.15 0.38
CA HIS A 23 7.83 -4.08 1.23
C HIS A 23 7.88 -5.49 0.65
N ALA A 24 8.51 -6.43 1.34
CA ALA A 24 8.59 -7.81 0.84
C ALA A 24 7.22 -8.48 0.91
N THR A 25 6.87 -9.20 -0.16
CA THR A 25 5.70 -10.08 -0.16
C THR A 25 6.06 -11.36 0.60
N LYS A 26 5.28 -11.70 1.63
CA LYS A 26 5.49 -12.90 2.45
C LYS A 26 4.17 -13.62 2.68
N GLU A 27 4.20 -14.94 2.72
CA GLU A 27 3.04 -15.75 3.11
C GLU A 27 2.60 -15.41 4.54
N ARG A 28 1.31 -15.11 4.72
CA ARG A 28 0.71 -14.83 6.02
C ARG A 28 -0.65 -15.47 6.14
N ALA A 29 -0.96 -15.89 7.37
CA ALA A 29 -2.31 -16.26 7.74
C ALA A 29 -3.18 -14.99 7.81
N VAL A 30 -4.27 -14.97 7.03
CA VAL A 30 -5.29 -13.90 7.03
C VAL A 30 -6.67 -14.52 7.14
N VAL A 31 -7.66 -13.72 7.54
CA VAL A 31 -9.06 -14.16 7.60
C VAL A 31 -9.77 -13.73 6.33
N GLU A 32 -10.32 -14.68 5.60
CA GLU A 32 -11.16 -14.46 4.43
C GLU A 32 -12.45 -15.28 4.59
N ASN A 33 -13.61 -14.63 4.47
CA ASN A 33 -14.92 -15.27 4.65
C ASN A 33 -15.05 -16.09 5.95
N GLY A 34 -14.45 -15.61 7.05
CA GLY A 34 -14.47 -16.27 8.36
C GLY A 34 -13.52 -17.46 8.52
N GLN A 35 -12.68 -17.76 7.53
CA GLN A 35 -11.69 -18.84 7.59
C GLN A 35 -10.27 -18.28 7.56
N ILE A 36 -9.35 -18.97 8.24
CA ILE A 36 -7.92 -18.67 8.17
C ILE A 36 -7.37 -19.29 6.88
N VAL A 37 -6.85 -18.44 5.99
CA VAL A 37 -6.21 -18.84 4.74
C VAL A 37 -4.80 -18.25 4.68
N ILE A 38 -3.89 -18.95 4.00
CA ILE A 38 -2.54 -18.43 3.74
C ILE A 38 -2.59 -17.62 2.43
N ARG A 39 -2.06 -16.41 2.47
CA ARG A 39 -1.97 -15.50 1.31
C ARG A 39 -0.60 -14.83 1.22
N PRO A 40 -0.12 -14.52 0.01
CA PRO A 40 1.02 -13.65 -0.19
C PRO A 40 0.61 -12.21 0.15
N ILE A 41 1.11 -11.68 1.27
CA ILE A 41 0.79 -10.33 1.75
C ILE A 41 1.97 -9.39 1.59
N ASN A 42 1.68 -8.17 1.13
CA ASN A 42 2.61 -7.05 1.05
C ASN A 42 2.15 -5.91 1.96
N TYR A 43 3.08 -5.21 2.62
CA TYR A 43 2.75 -3.94 3.27
C TYR A 43 3.15 -2.76 2.41
N LEU A 44 2.22 -1.83 2.25
CA LEU A 44 2.45 -0.55 1.60
C LEU A 44 2.56 0.54 2.67
N ALA A 45 3.54 1.41 2.55
CA ALA A 45 3.69 2.58 3.42
C ALA A 45 3.72 3.86 2.58
N LEU A 46 2.85 4.81 2.88
CA LEU A 46 2.82 6.11 2.22
C LEU A 46 3.28 7.17 3.20
N SER A 47 4.46 7.73 2.97
CA SER A 47 4.89 8.96 3.65
C SER A 47 4.47 10.16 2.81
N TYR A 48 3.86 11.16 3.43
CA TYR A 48 3.34 12.33 2.75
C TYR A 48 3.59 13.60 3.57
N ASP A 49 3.73 14.73 2.87
CA ASP A 49 3.88 16.04 3.48
C ASP A 49 2.51 16.55 3.93
N HIS A 50 2.27 16.48 5.24
CA HIS A 50 0.99 16.83 5.84
C HIS A 50 0.64 18.33 5.72
N ARG A 51 1.59 19.18 5.29
CA ARG A 51 1.35 20.59 4.97
C ARG A 51 0.59 20.77 3.65
N ILE A 52 0.63 19.76 2.78
CA ILE A 52 0.07 19.80 1.42
C ILE A 52 -1.05 18.76 1.28
N ILE A 53 -0.85 17.56 1.83
CA ILE A 53 -1.76 16.42 1.70
C ILE A 53 -2.44 16.18 3.05
N ASP A 54 -3.77 16.21 3.08
CA ASP A 54 -4.54 15.83 4.27
C ASP A 54 -4.53 14.31 4.50
N GLY A 55 -4.71 13.89 5.75
CA GLY A 55 -4.75 12.49 6.12
C GLY A 55 -5.82 11.69 5.38
N ARG A 56 -6.98 12.30 5.09
CA ARG A 56 -8.03 11.66 4.28
C ARG A 56 -7.54 11.32 2.88
N GLU A 57 -6.93 12.28 2.19
CA GLU A 57 -6.46 12.12 0.81
C GLU A 57 -5.34 11.07 0.72
N ALA A 58 -4.42 11.09 1.69
CA ALA A 58 -3.36 10.09 1.79
C ALA A 58 -3.92 8.67 1.99
N VAL A 59 -4.90 8.50 2.88
CA VAL A 59 -5.52 7.20 3.14
C VAL A 59 -6.31 6.71 1.92
N LEU A 60 -7.15 7.57 1.32
CA LEU A 60 -7.94 7.21 0.14
C LEU A 60 -7.03 6.85 -1.05
N GLY A 61 -5.96 7.61 -1.28
CA GLY A 61 -4.97 7.30 -2.32
C GLY A 61 -4.31 5.94 -2.09
N LEU A 62 -3.90 5.64 -0.86
CA LEU A 62 -3.29 4.35 -0.53
C LEU A 62 -4.28 3.17 -0.67
N VAL A 63 -5.54 3.37 -0.28
CA VAL A 63 -6.61 2.37 -0.46
C VAL A 63 -6.88 2.13 -1.94
N ALA A 64 -6.97 3.17 -2.76
CA ALA A 64 -7.16 3.04 -4.21
C ALA A 64 -6.02 2.25 -4.86
N MET A 65 -4.76 2.51 -4.49
CA MET A 65 -3.63 1.72 -4.97
C MET A 65 -3.70 0.26 -4.52
N LYS A 66 -4.06 0.01 -3.26
CA LYS A 66 -4.23 -1.34 -2.72
C LYS A 66 -5.32 -2.11 -3.49
N ASP A 67 -6.48 -1.50 -3.71
CA ASP A 67 -7.58 -2.13 -4.44
C ASP A 67 -7.23 -2.40 -5.91
N ALA A 68 -6.54 -1.46 -6.58
CA ALA A 68 -6.06 -1.66 -7.95
C ALA A 68 -5.01 -2.78 -8.07
N LEU A 69 -4.20 -3.02 -7.03
CA LEU A 69 -3.22 -4.11 -7.00
C LEU A 69 -3.87 -5.46 -6.68
N GLU A 70 -4.91 -5.48 -5.83
CA GLU A 70 -5.66 -6.69 -5.48
C GLU A 70 -6.62 -7.13 -6.61
N ASP A 71 -7.18 -6.17 -7.35
CA ASP A 71 -8.04 -6.41 -8.52
C ASP A 71 -7.68 -5.45 -9.68
N PRO A 72 -6.68 -5.81 -10.51
CA PRO A 72 -6.23 -4.98 -11.63
C PRO A 72 -7.30 -4.71 -12.70
N SER A 73 -8.39 -5.47 -12.72
CA SER A 73 -9.48 -5.24 -13.68
C SER A 73 -10.18 -3.89 -13.45
N ARG A 74 -10.14 -3.37 -12.22
CA ARG A 74 -10.67 -2.04 -11.88
C ARG A 74 -10.03 -0.90 -12.68
N LEU A 75 -8.72 -1.02 -12.97
CA LEU A 75 -8.00 -0.04 -13.78
C LEU A 75 -8.47 -0.01 -15.23
N LEU A 76 -8.98 -1.13 -15.75
CA LEU A 76 -9.52 -1.19 -17.12
C LEU A 76 -10.95 -0.63 -17.20
N LEU A 77 -11.66 -0.60 -16.08
CA LEU A 77 -13.05 -0.20 -15.98
C LEU A 77 -13.22 1.23 -15.45
N ASP A 78 -12.14 1.94 -15.16
CA ASP A 78 -12.10 3.26 -14.49
C ASP A 78 -12.96 3.29 -13.20
N LEU A 79 -12.87 2.21 -12.40
CA LEU A 79 -13.61 2.00 -11.15
C LEU A 79 -12.77 2.25 -9.89
#